data_AF-A0A0G3EG86-F1
#
_entry.id   AF-A0A0G3EG86-F1
#
_cell.length_a   1.000
_cell.length_b   1.000
_cell.length_c   1.000
_cell.angle_alpha   90.00
_cell.angle_beta   90.00
_cell.angle_gamma   90.00
#
_symmetry.space_group_name_H-M   'P 1'
#
loop_
_entity.id
_entity.type
_entity.pdbx_description
1 polymer ?
#
loop_
_entity_poly.entity_id
_entity_poly.type
_entity_poly.pdbx_seq_one_letter_code
_entity_poly.pdbx_strand_id
1 'polypeptide(L)'
;MTRQEAEAIYDAGKETVVRVLLMMDARIRALEERVQSLENQLAKNSRNSSKPPSSDGFKKPAPKSLRKKGKRKSGGQPGHTGHTLAMADKPEHTEVHRVKECEHCGRSLADQSVEGIEKRQVHDLPPLRLIVTEHQAETKTCACGHLNKAAFPEGVNAPVQYGEGIKAAAVYLKNYKLTIYDTNH
;
A
#
# COMPACT_ATOMS: atom_id res chain seq x y z
N MET A 1 10.74 -11.12 -38.93
CA MET A 1 10.70 -10.92 -40.39
C MET A 1 11.83 -11.72 -40.98
N THR A 2 11.50 -12.71 -41.80
CA THR A 2 12.48 -13.47 -42.59
C THR A 2 12.82 -12.70 -43.86
N ARG A 3 13.94 -13.05 -44.52
CA ARG A 3 14.32 -12.43 -45.79
C ARG A 3 13.25 -12.59 -46.87
N GLN A 4 12.65 -13.78 -46.94
CA GLN A 4 11.59 -14.11 -47.89
C GLN A 4 10.33 -13.25 -47.67
N GLU A 5 9.97 -12.98 -46.40
CA GLU A 5 8.88 -12.05 -46.07
C GLU A 5 9.20 -10.62 -46.46
N ALA A 6 10.44 -10.17 -46.28
CA ALA A 6 10.86 -8.82 -46.65
C ALA A 6 10.85 -8.61 -48.18
N GLU A 7 11.31 -9.61 -48.94
CA GLU A 7 11.26 -9.62 -50.41
C GLU A 7 9.80 -9.61 -50.90
N ALA A 8 8.91 -10.40 -50.30
CA ALA A 8 7.47 -10.35 -50.61
C ALA A 8 6.82 -8.98 -50.33
N ILE A 9 7.24 -8.28 -49.26
CA ILE A 9 6.76 -6.93 -48.94
C ILE A 9 7.29 -5.91 -49.96
N TYR A 10 8.54 -6.07 -50.40
CA TYR A 10 9.17 -5.23 -51.41
C TYR A 10 8.49 -5.38 -52.79
N ASP A 11 8.23 -6.62 -53.19
CA ASP A 11 7.58 -6.95 -54.46
C ASP A 11 6.10 -6.57 -54.50
N ALA A 12 5.45 -6.41 -53.33
CA ALA A 12 4.07 -5.95 -53.19
C ALA A 12 3.86 -4.45 -53.45
N GLY A 13 4.93 -3.72 -53.83
CA GLY A 13 4.86 -2.35 -54.32
C GLY A 13 5.07 -1.26 -53.26
N LYS A 14 5.37 -0.04 -53.76
CA LYS A 14 5.83 1.11 -52.96
C LYS A 14 4.93 1.44 -51.77
N GLU A 15 3.60 1.43 -51.94
CA GLU A 15 2.67 1.77 -50.86
C GLU A 15 2.70 0.76 -49.71
N THR A 16 2.81 -0.54 -50.04
CA THR A 16 2.91 -1.61 -49.05
C THR A 16 4.21 -1.49 -48.26
N VAL A 17 5.33 -1.22 -48.94
CA VAL A 17 6.63 -1.00 -48.29
C VAL A 17 6.57 0.19 -47.33
N VAL A 18 6.05 1.34 -47.78
CA VAL A 18 5.93 2.55 -46.95
C VAL A 18 5.05 2.29 -45.73
N ARG A 19 3.91 1.61 -45.89
CA ARG A 19 3.01 1.28 -44.78
C ARG A 19 3.69 0.40 -43.74
N VAL A 20 4.41 -0.65 -44.17
CA VAL A 20 5.12 -1.55 -43.25
C VAL A 20 6.25 -0.81 -42.54
N LEU A 21 7.01 0.04 -43.24
CA LEU A 21 8.06 0.86 -42.63
C LEU A 21 7.51 1.78 -41.55
N LEU A 22 6.39 2.46 -41.81
CA LEU A 22 5.76 3.34 -40.82
C LEU A 22 5.21 2.56 -39.61
N MET A 23 4.63 1.37 -39.84
CA MET A 23 4.19 0.50 -38.74
C MET A 23 5.36 -0.02 -37.90
N MET A 24 6.48 -0.35 -38.53
CA MET A 24 7.70 -0.76 -37.84
C MET A 24 8.30 0.40 -37.04
N ASP A 25 8.38 1.60 -37.61
CA ASP A 25 8.86 2.80 -36.92
C ASP A 25 8.02 3.13 -35.69
N ALA A 26 6.69 3.11 -35.81
CA ALA A 26 5.79 3.33 -34.68
C ALA A 26 5.98 2.29 -33.57
N ARG A 27 6.19 1.02 -33.94
CA ARG A 27 6.43 -0.07 -32.97
C ARG A 27 7.80 0.05 -32.31
N ILE A 28 8.83 0.48 -33.05
CA ILE A 28 10.16 0.76 -32.51
C ILE A 28 10.07 1.89 -31.48
N ARG A 29 9.45 3.03 -31.81
CA ARG A 29 9.28 4.15 -30.88
C ARG A 29 8.54 3.75 -29.61
N ALA A 30 7.45 2.99 -29.73
CA ALA A 30 6.70 2.52 -28.56
C ALA A 30 7.52 1.56 -27.68
N LEU A 31 8.38 0.73 -28.28
CA LEU A 31 9.29 -0.14 -27.54
C LEU A 31 10.42 0.64 -26.89
N GLU A 32 10.99 1.64 -27.57
CA GLU A 32 12.01 2.55 -27.02
C GLU A 32 11.46 3.34 -25.83
N GLU A 33 10.24 3.88 -25.91
CA GLU A 33 9.58 4.55 -24.78
C GLU A 33 9.38 3.62 -23.59
N ARG A 34 8.97 2.36 -23.85
CA ARG A 34 8.76 1.36 -22.80
C ARG A 34 10.09 0.94 -22.16
N VAL A 35 11.14 0.75 -22.97
CA VAL A 35 12.50 0.48 -22.48
C VAL A 35 12.98 1.65 -21.65
N GLN A 36 12.87 2.89 -22.12
CA GLN A 36 13.24 4.09 -21.37
C GLN A 36 12.46 4.21 -20.06
N SER A 37 11.16 3.90 -20.05
CA SER A 37 10.36 3.89 -18.83
C SER A 37 10.84 2.82 -17.84
N LEU A 38 11.13 1.61 -18.31
CA LEU A 38 11.64 0.51 -17.48
C LEU A 38 13.04 0.81 -16.96
N GLU A 39 13.92 1.37 -17.80
CA GLU A 39 15.25 1.84 -17.40
C GLU A 39 15.16 2.99 -16.42
N ASN A 40 14.24 3.94 -16.58
CA ASN A 40 13.98 4.99 -15.59
C ASN A 40 13.47 4.43 -14.26
N GLN A 41 12.67 3.37 -14.28
CA GLN A 41 12.25 2.66 -13.07
C GLN A 41 13.40 1.89 -12.39
N LEU A 42 14.33 1.35 -13.17
CA LEU A 42 15.53 0.68 -12.67
C LEU A 42 16.59 1.67 -12.16
N ALA A 43 16.80 2.79 -12.86
CA ALA A 43 17.71 3.88 -12.47
C ALA A 43 17.23 4.59 -11.19
N LYS A 44 15.91 4.59 -10.93
CA LYS A 44 15.35 5.00 -9.64
C LYS A 44 15.74 4.09 -8.46
N ASN A 45 16.43 2.97 -8.70
CA ASN A 45 16.84 1.99 -7.67
C ASN A 45 18.36 1.78 -7.54
N SER A 46 19.23 2.56 -8.20
CA SER A 46 20.67 2.45 -7.91
C SER A 46 21.45 3.75 -8.15
N ARG A 47 21.76 4.42 -7.04
CA ARG A 47 23.06 5.09 -6.82
C ARG A 47 23.42 6.42 -7.51
N ASN A 48 22.48 7.25 -7.97
CA ASN A 48 22.67 8.72 -8.06
C ASN A 48 21.30 9.36 -8.39
N SER A 49 20.79 10.44 -7.80
CA SER A 49 21.39 11.55 -7.09
C SER A 49 20.41 12.12 -6.05
N SER A 50 20.97 12.59 -4.93
CA SER A 50 20.38 13.51 -3.94
C SER A 50 19.04 13.16 -3.29
N LYS A 51 18.81 11.87 -2.96
CA LYS A 51 17.78 11.50 -1.97
C LYS A 51 18.42 11.25 -0.59
N PRO A 52 17.82 11.74 0.51
CA PRO A 52 18.31 11.51 1.87
C PRO A 52 18.31 10.00 2.20
N PRO A 53 19.05 9.54 3.23
CA PRO A 53 19.54 8.16 3.38
C PRO A 53 18.48 7.06 3.57
N SER A 54 17.19 7.38 3.43
CA SER A 54 16.05 6.56 3.82
C SER A 54 15.26 6.00 2.63
N SER A 55 15.90 5.66 1.51
CA SER A 55 15.17 5.18 0.31
C SER A 55 15.76 3.98 -0.43
N ASP A 56 16.75 3.27 0.12
CA ASP A 56 17.24 2.03 -0.51
C ASP A 56 16.40 0.81 -0.10
N GLY A 57 15.80 0.18 -1.12
CA GLY A 57 15.14 -1.12 -1.03
C GLY A 57 16.08 -2.32 -0.83
N PHE A 58 15.45 -3.49 -0.73
CA PHE A 58 15.92 -4.75 -0.11
C PHE A 58 17.01 -5.57 -0.83
N LYS A 59 18.00 -4.96 -1.49
CA LYS A 59 19.16 -5.70 -2.06
C LYS A 59 20.51 -5.12 -1.64
N LYS A 60 20.78 -5.10 -0.34
CA LYS A 60 22.13 -4.86 0.19
C LYS A 60 22.85 -6.21 0.35
N PRO A 61 24.10 -6.39 -0.14
CA PRO A 61 24.91 -7.51 0.31
C PRO A 61 25.04 -7.42 1.83
N ALA A 62 24.92 -8.56 2.52
CA ALA A 62 24.98 -8.60 3.98
C ALA A 62 26.25 -7.85 4.46
N PRO A 63 26.13 -6.90 5.41
CA PRO A 63 27.29 -6.17 5.90
C PRO A 63 28.27 -7.18 6.50
N LYS A 64 29.46 -7.31 5.90
CA LYS A 64 30.56 -8.06 6.52
C LYS A 64 30.97 -7.30 7.78
N SER A 65 30.47 -7.77 8.92
CA SER A 65 30.85 -7.26 10.23
C SER A 65 32.37 -7.35 10.40
N LEU A 66 33.04 -6.20 10.38
CA LEU A 66 34.44 -6.06 10.81
C LEU A 66 34.58 -6.19 12.33
N ARG A 67 33.46 -6.29 13.06
CA ARG A 67 33.42 -6.39 14.52
C ARG A 67 33.75 -7.82 14.95
N LYS A 68 34.79 -7.98 15.76
CA LYS A 68 35.04 -9.23 16.50
C LYS A 68 33.83 -9.55 17.38
N LYS A 69 33.38 -10.81 17.37
CA LYS A 69 32.25 -11.32 18.16
C LYS A 69 32.47 -10.95 19.64
N GLY A 70 31.74 -9.97 20.15
CA GLY A 70 31.79 -9.61 21.56
C GLY A 70 31.10 -10.69 22.40
N LYS A 71 31.63 -11.01 23.58
CA LYS A 71 31.09 -12.00 24.53
C LYS A 71 29.72 -11.63 25.14
N ARG A 72 29.02 -10.61 24.61
CA ARG A 72 27.74 -10.13 25.15
C ARG A 72 26.59 -10.89 24.52
N LYS A 73 25.68 -11.40 25.34
CA LYS A 73 24.43 -12.03 24.90
C LYS A 73 23.61 -11.02 24.09
N SER A 74 22.98 -11.46 23.01
CA SER A 74 22.03 -10.67 22.23
C SER A 74 20.79 -10.37 23.08
N GLY A 75 20.51 -9.09 23.31
CA GLY A 75 19.36 -8.62 24.08
C GLY A 75 19.48 -7.13 24.39
N GLY A 76 18.35 -6.48 24.71
CA GLY A 76 18.32 -5.12 25.26
C GLY A 76 19.16 -5.03 26.54
N GLN A 77 19.51 -3.81 26.96
CA GLN A 77 20.28 -3.67 28.21
C GLN A 77 19.52 -4.33 29.37
N PRO A 78 20.21 -5.02 30.29
CA PRO A 78 19.59 -5.62 31.47
C PRO A 78 18.76 -4.55 32.20
N GLY A 79 17.45 -4.75 32.29
CA GLY A 79 16.53 -3.83 32.97
C GLY A 79 15.48 -3.15 32.08
N HIS A 80 15.55 -3.26 30.75
CA HIS A 80 14.43 -2.83 29.90
C HIS A 80 13.34 -3.90 29.85
N THR A 81 12.19 -3.62 30.46
CA THR A 81 10.94 -4.37 30.24
C THR A 81 10.53 -4.20 28.77
N GLY A 82 10.55 -5.27 28.00
CA GLY A 82 10.01 -5.25 26.65
C GLY A 82 8.51 -4.95 26.69
N HIS A 83 8.09 -3.89 26.01
CA HIS A 83 6.68 -3.59 25.80
C HIS A 83 6.25 -4.17 24.45
N THR A 84 6.27 -5.50 24.33
CA THR A 84 5.67 -6.18 23.17
C THR A 84 4.16 -6.02 23.27
N LEU A 85 3.49 -5.74 22.15
CA LEU A 85 2.03 -5.68 22.09
C LEU A 85 1.44 -7.02 22.56
N ALA A 86 0.59 -6.98 23.57
CA ALA A 86 -0.05 -8.18 24.11
C ALA A 86 -1.18 -8.66 23.18
N MET A 87 -1.38 -9.99 23.11
CA MET A 87 -2.54 -10.55 22.44
C MET A 87 -3.81 -10.18 23.22
N ALA A 88 -4.87 -9.82 22.50
CA ALA A 88 -6.20 -9.65 23.06
C ALA A 88 -6.78 -11.01 23.46
N ASP A 89 -7.31 -11.12 24.68
CA ASP A 89 -7.93 -12.37 25.15
C ASP A 89 -9.19 -12.73 24.34
N LYS A 90 -9.88 -11.70 23.84
CA LYS A 90 -11.12 -11.82 23.04
C LYS A 90 -10.99 -10.96 21.78
N PRO A 91 -10.49 -11.49 20.66
CA PRO A 91 -10.47 -10.76 19.40
C PRO A 91 -11.90 -10.60 18.87
N GLU A 92 -12.16 -9.51 18.16
CA GLU A 92 -13.47 -9.24 17.55
C GLU A 92 -13.85 -10.34 16.55
N HIS A 93 -12.87 -10.86 15.81
CA HIS A 93 -13.03 -11.91 14.81
C HIS A 93 -11.99 -13.01 15.00
N THR A 94 -12.36 -14.26 14.73
CA THR A 94 -11.45 -15.42 14.77
C THR A 94 -11.61 -16.23 13.49
N GLU A 95 -10.56 -16.27 12.69
CA GLU A 95 -10.50 -17.09 11.47
C GLU A 95 -9.69 -18.36 11.75
N VAL A 96 -10.31 -19.53 11.55
CA VAL A 96 -9.66 -20.83 11.76
C VAL A 96 -9.19 -21.38 10.42
N HIS A 97 -7.88 -21.39 10.19
CA HIS A 97 -7.26 -22.02 9.04
C HIS A 97 -7.11 -23.53 9.27
N ARG A 98 -8.04 -24.33 8.72
CA ARG A 98 -8.05 -25.78 8.89
C ARG A 98 -7.07 -26.47 7.96
N VAL A 99 -6.29 -27.41 8.49
CA VAL A 99 -5.51 -28.35 7.70
C VAL A 99 -6.47 -29.36 7.07
N LYS A 100 -6.55 -29.38 5.74
CA LYS A 100 -7.47 -30.27 5.01
C LYS A 100 -6.79 -31.57 4.58
N GLU A 101 -5.51 -31.51 4.28
CA GLU A 101 -4.75 -32.59 3.67
C GLU A 101 -3.35 -32.66 4.26
N CYS A 102 -2.78 -33.87 4.29
CA CYS A 102 -1.42 -34.09 4.69
C CYS A 102 -0.45 -33.59 3.60
N GLU A 103 0.48 -32.71 3.95
CA GLU A 103 1.47 -32.15 3.01
C GLU A 103 2.37 -33.23 2.38
N HIS A 104 2.60 -34.35 3.07
CA HIS A 104 3.48 -35.41 2.56
C HIS A 104 2.81 -36.40 1.62
N CYS A 105 1.53 -36.74 1.85
CA CYS A 105 0.86 -37.81 1.10
C CYS A 105 -0.50 -37.43 0.49
N GLY A 106 -0.96 -36.18 0.69
CA GLY A 106 -2.22 -35.67 0.15
C GLY A 106 -3.49 -36.29 0.73
N ARG A 107 -3.38 -37.21 1.70
CA ARG A 107 -4.56 -37.80 2.34
C ARG A 107 -5.34 -36.74 3.12
N SER A 108 -6.67 -36.83 3.06
CA SER A 108 -7.57 -35.96 3.81
C SER A 108 -7.34 -36.11 5.32
N LEU A 109 -7.31 -34.96 5.99
CA LEU A 109 -7.25 -34.82 7.44
C LEU A 109 -8.56 -34.23 8.00
N ALA A 110 -9.62 -34.14 7.19
CA ALA A 110 -10.88 -33.51 7.58
C ALA A 110 -11.52 -34.14 8.82
N ASP A 111 -11.35 -35.46 9.01
CA ASP A 111 -11.93 -36.23 10.12
C ASP A 111 -10.96 -36.44 11.30
N GLN A 112 -9.72 -35.92 11.19
CA GLN A 112 -8.73 -36.04 12.27
C GLN A 112 -9.00 -35.00 13.35
N SER A 113 -8.81 -35.38 14.62
CA SER A 113 -8.92 -34.45 15.75
C SER A 113 -7.77 -33.44 15.75
N VAL A 114 -8.06 -32.19 16.11
CA VAL A 114 -7.05 -31.14 16.26
C VAL A 114 -6.21 -31.38 17.52
N GLU A 115 -4.90 -31.52 17.37
CA GLU A 115 -3.96 -31.73 18.47
C GLU A 115 -3.48 -30.42 19.13
N GLY A 116 -3.46 -29.32 18.38
CA GLY A 116 -3.01 -28.01 18.87
C GLY A 116 -3.43 -26.86 17.95
N ILE A 117 -3.51 -25.66 18.52
CA ILE A 117 -3.81 -24.42 17.79
C ILE A 117 -2.73 -23.40 18.10
N GLU A 118 -1.96 -23.02 17.08
CA GLU A 118 -1.10 -21.84 17.14
C GLU A 118 -1.93 -20.59 16.85
N LYS A 119 -1.74 -19.51 17.64
CA LYS A 119 -2.50 -18.26 17.50
C LYS A 119 -1.58 -17.13 17.06
N ARG A 120 -2.06 -16.32 16.11
CA ARG A 120 -1.50 -15.02 15.72
C ARG A 120 -2.62 -14.00 15.68
N GLN A 121 -2.34 -12.75 16.01
CA GLN A 121 -3.31 -11.67 15.96
C GLN A 121 -2.79 -10.50 15.13
N VAL A 122 -3.66 -9.98 14.30
CA VAL A 122 -3.46 -8.74 13.55
C VAL A 122 -4.34 -7.68 14.20
N HIS A 123 -3.71 -6.63 14.73
CA HIS A 123 -4.42 -5.47 15.26
C HIS A 123 -4.51 -4.45 14.14
N ASP A 124 -5.70 -4.29 13.57
CA ASP A 124 -5.96 -3.36 12.47
C ASP A 124 -7.11 -2.41 12.82
N LEU A 125 -7.17 -1.28 12.12
CA LEU A 125 -8.27 -0.35 12.23
C LEU A 125 -9.49 -0.90 11.48
N PRO A 126 -10.70 -0.76 12.01
CA PRO A 126 -11.90 -1.05 11.24
C PRO A 126 -11.97 -0.12 10.01
N PRO A 127 -12.69 -0.51 8.94
CA PRO A 127 -12.85 0.33 7.77
C PRO A 127 -13.33 1.74 8.12
N LEU A 128 -12.48 2.74 7.86
CA LEU A 128 -12.78 4.15 8.12
C LEU A 128 -13.83 4.63 7.12
N ARG A 129 -14.97 5.11 7.64
CA ARG A 129 -16.07 5.65 6.84
C ARG A 129 -16.37 7.09 7.27
N LEU A 130 -16.57 7.97 6.28
CA LEU A 130 -17.04 9.33 6.54
C LEU A 130 -18.53 9.29 6.87
N ILE A 131 -18.89 9.90 8.01
CA ILE A 131 -20.28 10.20 8.35
C ILE A 131 -20.52 11.65 7.96
N VAL A 132 -21.43 11.87 7.02
CA VAL A 132 -21.83 13.22 6.57
C VAL A 132 -23.13 13.58 7.29
N THR A 133 -23.10 14.65 8.08
CA THR A 133 -24.30 15.23 8.69
C THR A 133 -24.64 16.51 7.96
N GLU A 134 -25.80 16.55 7.32
CA GLU A 134 -26.32 17.77 6.71
C GLU A 134 -27.05 18.59 7.78
N HIS A 135 -26.57 19.81 8.01
CA HIS A 135 -27.28 20.77 8.85
C HIS A 135 -28.21 21.58 7.95
N GLN A 136 -29.50 21.57 8.23
CA GLN A 136 -30.49 22.38 7.53
C GLN A 136 -31.02 23.47 8.46
N ALA A 137 -31.10 24.69 7.94
CA ALA A 137 -31.70 25.82 8.64
C ALA A 137 -32.97 26.26 7.91
N GLU A 138 -34.11 26.15 8.58
CA GLU A 138 -35.38 26.60 8.03
C GLU A 138 -35.40 28.12 7.81
N THR A 139 -36.16 28.54 6.80
CA THR A 139 -36.50 29.94 6.57
C THR A 139 -38.01 30.08 6.47
N LYS A 140 -38.60 30.96 7.28
CA LYS A 140 -40.06 31.17 7.37
C LYS A 140 -40.40 32.65 7.38
N THR A 141 -41.42 33.02 6.61
CA THR A 141 -41.95 34.39 6.60
C THR A 141 -43.11 34.48 7.60
N CYS A 142 -43.03 35.41 8.54
CA CYS A 142 -44.10 35.71 9.48
C CYS A 142 -45.27 36.39 8.75
N ALA A 143 -46.49 36.30 9.31
CA ALA A 143 -47.66 37.00 8.78
C ALA A 143 -47.47 38.53 8.67
N CYS A 144 -46.56 39.13 9.45
CA CYS A 144 -46.18 40.55 9.32
C CYS A 144 -45.22 40.86 8.15
N GLY A 145 -44.81 39.84 7.36
CA GLY A 145 -43.86 39.98 6.26
C GLY A 145 -42.39 39.81 6.65
N HIS A 146 -42.07 39.67 7.94
CA HIS A 146 -40.68 39.49 8.39
C HIS A 146 -40.13 38.09 8.08
N LEU A 147 -38.94 38.03 7.48
CA LEU A 147 -38.24 36.79 7.16
C LEU A 147 -37.39 36.32 8.33
N ASN A 148 -37.64 35.12 8.82
CA ASN A 148 -36.89 34.49 9.91
C ASN A 148 -36.09 33.33 9.35
N LYS A 149 -34.83 33.20 9.77
CA LYS A 149 -33.96 32.08 9.41
C LYS A 149 -33.34 31.47 10.66
N ALA A 150 -33.37 30.14 10.77
CA ALA A 150 -32.70 29.43 11.86
C ALA A 150 -31.18 29.60 11.76
N ALA A 151 -30.51 29.70 12.92
CA ALA A 151 -29.05 29.72 12.99
C ALA A 151 -28.50 28.30 12.90
N PHE A 152 -27.32 28.16 12.30
CA PHE A 152 -26.56 26.92 12.39
C PHE A 152 -25.90 26.78 13.76
N PRO A 153 -25.64 25.54 14.23
CA PRO A 153 -24.85 25.31 15.45
C PRO A 153 -23.45 25.90 15.35
N GLU A 154 -22.85 26.21 16.51
CA GLU A 154 -21.47 26.65 16.58
C GLU A 154 -20.53 25.63 15.91
N GLY A 155 -19.59 26.14 15.12
CA GLY A 155 -18.64 25.31 14.38
C GLY A 155 -19.13 24.84 13.02
N VAL A 156 -20.38 25.09 12.61
CA VAL A 156 -20.89 24.84 11.24
C VAL A 156 -20.88 26.17 10.47
N ASN A 157 -19.70 26.52 9.95
CA ASN A 157 -19.43 27.86 9.41
C ASN A 157 -19.36 27.91 7.88
N ALA A 158 -19.23 26.75 7.23
CA ALA A 158 -19.12 26.65 5.78
C ALA A 158 -20.17 25.67 5.22
N PRO A 159 -20.60 25.83 3.95
CA PRO A 159 -21.53 24.90 3.30
C PRO A 159 -21.03 23.45 3.31
N VAL A 160 -19.71 23.25 3.24
CA VAL A 160 -19.04 21.95 3.38
C VAL A 160 -17.77 22.14 4.19
N GLN A 161 -17.55 21.31 5.20
CA GLN A 161 -16.36 21.34 6.04
C GLN A 161 -16.06 19.96 6.64
N TYR A 162 -14.79 19.70 6.96
CA TYR A 162 -14.41 18.51 7.73
C TYR A 162 -14.78 18.69 9.21
N GLY A 163 -15.33 17.63 9.82
CA GLY A 163 -15.58 17.57 11.24
C GLY A 163 -14.31 17.35 12.07
N GLU A 164 -14.41 17.55 13.38
CA GLU A 164 -13.27 17.48 14.31
C GLU A 164 -12.58 16.11 14.33
N GLY A 165 -13.33 15.01 14.18
CA GLY A 165 -12.74 13.67 14.12
C GLY A 165 -11.72 13.49 12.98
N ILE A 166 -12.01 14.03 11.80
CA ILE A 166 -11.10 13.95 10.64
C ILE A 166 -9.90 14.87 10.82
N LYS A 167 -10.10 16.08 11.37
CA LYS A 167 -9.01 17.00 11.68
C LYS A 167 -8.05 16.38 12.71
N ALA A 168 -8.59 15.79 13.78
CA ALA A 168 -7.80 15.12 14.82
C ALA A 168 -7.00 13.94 14.26
N ALA A 169 -7.63 13.09 13.44
CA ALA A 169 -6.94 11.99 12.77
C ALA A 169 -5.82 12.48 11.85
N ALA A 170 -6.06 13.53 11.05
CA ALA A 170 -5.05 14.11 10.18
C ALA A 170 -3.85 14.67 10.94
N VAL A 171 -4.09 15.36 12.07
CA VAL A 171 -3.03 15.87 12.95
C VAL A 171 -2.23 14.72 13.57
N TYR A 172 -2.92 13.70 14.09
CA TYR A 172 -2.28 12.52 14.68
C TYR A 172 -1.38 11.81 13.67
N LEU A 173 -1.89 11.51 12.48
CA LEU A 173 -1.14 10.83 11.42
C LEU A 173 0.04 11.67 10.88
N LYS A 174 -0.11 13.00 10.82
CA LYS A 174 0.98 13.89 10.40
C LYS A 174 2.12 13.93 11.41
N ASN A 175 1.80 13.97 12.70
CA ASN A 175 2.79 14.16 13.76
C ASN A 175 3.47 12.85 14.18
N TYR A 176 2.75 11.72 14.12
CA TYR A 176 3.28 10.41 14.47
C TYR A 176 3.50 9.60 13.19
N LYS A 177 4.70 9.69 12.61
CA LYS A 177 5.20 8.65 11.69
C LYS A 177 5.26 7.34 12.48
N LEU A 178 4.25 6.49 12.34
CA LEU A 178 4.25 5.12 12.83
C LEU A 178 5.29 4.30 12.06
N THR A 179 6.56 4.41 12.45
CA THR A 179 7.56 3.37 12.15
C THR A 179 7.39 2.28 13.19
N ILE A 180 6.44 1.38 12.96
CA ILE A 180 6.44 0.07 13.60
C ILE A 180 7.51 -0.71 12.83
N TYR A 181 8.70 -0.81 13.40
CA TYR A 181 9.71 -1.72 12.87
C TYR A 181 9.20 -3.15 13.13
N ASP A 182 8.79 -3.85 12.09
CA ASP A 182 8.75 -5.32 12.10
C ASP A 182 10.17 -5.84 12.28
N THR A 183 10.63 -5.92 13.53
CA THR A 183 11.84 -6.68 13.86
C THR A 183 11.46 -8.17 13.90
N ASN A 184 11.40 -8.79 12.74
CA ASN A 184 11.65 -10.23 12.62
C ASN A 184 13.15 -10.47 12.84
N HIS A 185 13.52 -10.97 14.02
CA HIS A 185 14.82 -11.57 14.32
C HIS A 185 14.62 -12.92 14.98
#